data_AF-A0A7W4YJ52-F1
#
_entry.id   AF-A0A7W4YJ52-F1
#
_cell.length_a   1.000
_cell.length_b   1.000
_cell.length_c   1.000
_cell.angle_alpha   90.00
_cell.angle_beta   90.00
_cell.angle_gamma   90.00
#
_symmetry.space_group_name_H-M   'P 1'
#
loop_
_entity.id
_entity.type
_entity.pdbx_description
1 polymer ?
#
loop_
_entity_poly.entity_id
_entity_poly.type
_entity_poly.pdbx_seq_one_letter_code
_entity_poly.pdbx_strand_id
1 'polypeptide(L)'
;MTGTTPEHLSEHHRTTLEQIERHPTSHNLEWHAVLALLEEAADVREEHDGKYIVKLGEERLVLTRPRHKDVDEQMIVDLRHLFTSAGYLPTGE
;
A
#
# COMPACT_ATOMS: atom_id res chain seq x y z
N MET A 1 23.01 3.45 -9.71
CA MET A 1 22.43 2.87 -8.48
C MET A 1 21.03 2.44 -8.87
N THR A 2 20.76 1.14 -8.78
CA THR A 2 19.62 0.44 -9.39
C THR A 2 18.30 0.93 -8.81
N GLY A 3 17.48 1.61 -9.62
CA GLY A 3 16.09 1.87 -9.30
C GLY A 3 15.32 0.57 -9.35
N THR A 4 14.62 0.25 -8.26
CA THR A 4 13.79 -0.95 -8.10
C THR A 4 12.61 -0.86 -9.07
N THR A 5 12.75 -1.40 -10.28
CA THR A 5 11.68 -1.35 -11.29
C THR A 5 10.49 -2.20 -10.84
N PRO A 6 9.23 -1.79 -11.11
CA PRO A 6 8.00 -2.58 -10.89
C PRO A 6 7.89 -3.87 -11.73
N GLU A 7 9.00 -4.36 -12.28
CA GLU A 7 9.10 -5.55 -13.12
C GLU A 7 8.87 -6.86 -12.35
N HIS A 8 9.09 -6.84 -11.03
CA HIS A 8 8.85 -7.98 -10.13
C HIS A 8 7.39 -8.11 -9.65
N LEU A 9 6.53 -7.13 -9.93
CA LEU A 9 5.14 -7.15 -9.49
C LEU A 9 4.28 -7.91 -10.51
N SER A 10 3.65 -8.99 -10.05
CA SER A 10 2.65 -9.75 -10.82
C SER A 10 1.50 -8.85 -11.27
N GLU A 11 0.79 -9.26 -12.34
CA GLU A 11 -0.33 -8.49 -12.93
C GLU A 11 -1.39 -8.09 -11.88
N HIS A 12 -1.63 -8.97 -10.90
CA HIS A 12 -2.53 -8.71 -9.79
C HIS A 12 -2.06 -7.53 -8.91
N HIS A 13 -0.75 -7.43 -8.64
CA HIS A 13 -0.17 -6.36 -7.83
C HIS A 13 -0.16 -5.03 -8.58
N ARG A 14 0.08 -5.06 -9.90
CA ARG A 14 -0.03 -3.86 -10.75
C ARG A 14 -1.46 -3.35 -10.81
N THR A 15 -2.44 -4.25 -10.90
CA THR A 15 -3.87 -3.87 -10.87
C THR A 15 -4.22 -3.19 -9.54
N THR A 16 -3.72 -3.69 -8.42
CA THR A 16 -3.92 -3.06 -7.10
C THR A 16 -3.27 -1.68 -7.03
N LEU A 17 -2.04 -1.53 -7.55
CA LEU A 17 -1.35 -0.24 -7.62
C LEU A 17 -2.09 0.78 -8.50
N GLU A 18 -2.57 0.38 -9.68
CA GLU A 18 -3.37 1.25 -10.55
C GLU A 18 -4.68 1.67 -9.89
N GLN A 19 -5.30 0.82 -9.06
CA GLN A 19 -6.49 1.19 -8.30
C GLN A 19 -6.19 2.19 -7.18
N ILE A 20 -5.04 2.05 -6.50
CA ILE A 20 -4.57 3.02 -5.51
C ILE A 20 -4.28 4.37 -6.19
N GLU A 21 -3.70 4.35 -7.39
CA GLU A 21 -3.38 5.56 -8.17
C GLU A 21 -4.64 6.28 -8.67
N ARG A 22 -5.58 5.54 -9.29
CA ARG A 22 -6.78 6.10 -9.96
C ARG A 22 -7.84 6.65 -9.01
N HIS A 23 -7.67 6.45 -7.70
CA HIS A 23 -8.56 6.99 -6.65
C HIS A 23 -10.07 6.80 -6.94
N PRO A 24 -10.56 5.56 -7.18
CA PRO A 24 -12.00 5.34 -7.16
C PRO A 24 -12.49 5.57 -5.73
N THR A 25 -13.39 6.54 -5.57
CA THR A 25 -14.10 6.82 -4.33
C THR A 25 -14.68 5.53 -3.74
N SER A 26 -14.04 5.06 -2.67
CA SER A 26 -14.62 4.32 -1.53
C SER A 26 -15.21 2.92 -1.70
N HIS A 27 -15.11 2.20 -2.82
CA HIS A 27 -15.64 0.81 -2.85
C HIS A 27 -14.68 -0.19 -3.52
N ASN A 28 -14.18 -1.14 -2.70
CA ASN A 28 -13.66 -2.48 -3.04
C ASN A 28 -12.13 -2.73 -3.04
N LEU A 29 -11.31 -1.97 -2.28
CA LEU A 29 -9.97 -2.47 -1.92
C LEU A 29 -10.08 -3.33 -0.66
N GLU A 30 -9.96 -4.64 -0.85
CA GLU A 30 -9.95 -5.59 0.27
C GLU A 30 -8.65 -5.44 1.06
N TRP A 31 -8.76 -5.34 2.39
CA TRP A 31 -7.63 -5.31 3.32
C TRP A 31 -6.61 -6.41 3.03
N HIS A 32 -7.09 -7.61 2.69
CA HIS A 32 -6.22 -8.74 2.39
C HIS A 32 -5.40 -8.55 1.10
N ALA A 33 -5.96 -7.89 0.08
CA ALA A 33 -5.24 -7.58 -1.16
C ALA A 33 -4.21 -6.46 -0.94
N VAL A 34 -4.55 -5.47 -0.11
CA VAL A 34 -3.64 -4.41 0.32
C VAL A 34 -2.49 -4.99 1.14
N LEU A 35 -2.80 -5.86 2.11
CA LEU A 35 -1.80 -6.52 2.95
C LEU A 35 -0.84 -7.35 2.10
N ALA A 36 -1.34 -8.18 1.18
CA ALA A 36 -0.51 -8.96 0.27
C ALA A 36 0.41 -8.09 -0.59
N LEU A 37 -0.07 -6.96 -1.11
CA LEU A 37 0.77 -5.99 -1.83
C LEU A 37 1.87 -5.42 -0.92
N LEU A 38 1.51 -5.06 0.30
CA LEU A 38 2.44 -4.47 1.26
C LEU A 38 3.49 -5.48 1.73
N GLU A 39 3.13 -6.75 1.93
CA GLU A 39 4.08 -7.81 2.29
C GLU A 39 5.11 -8.07 1.18
N GLU A 40 4.74 -7.84 -0.07
CA GLU A 40 5.62 -8.00 -1.22
C GLU A 40 6.49 -6.76 -1.49
N ALA A 41 5.91 -5.57 -1.32
CA ALA A 41 6.59 -4.30 -1.61
C ALA A 41 7.36 -3.73 -0.41
N ALA A 42 6.93 -4.02 0.82
CA ALA A 42 7.38 -3.38 2.06
C ALA A 42 7.63 -4.41 3.20
N ASP A 43 8.33 -3.99 4.25
CA ASP A 43 8.45 -4.77 5.48
C ASP A 43 7.22 -4.52 6.36
N VAL A 44 6.33 -5.51 6.45
CA VAL A 44 5.11 -5.45 7.28
C VAL A 44 5.32 -6.22 8.58
N ARG A 45 5.11 -5.56 9.72
CA ARG A 45 5.08 -6.18 11.06
C ARG A 45 3.71 -6.02 11.69
N GLU A 46 3.08 -7.13 12.03
CA GLU A 46 1.89 -7.14 12.88
C GLU A 46 2.30 -6.98 14.35
N GLU A 47 1.76 -5.96 15.00
CA GLU A 47 1.88 -5.75 16.45
C GLU A 47 0.71 -6.41 17.17
N HIS A 48 0.94 -6.80 18.42
CA HIS A 48 -0.04 -7.48 19.29
C HIS A 48 -1.36 -6.71 19.51
N ASP A 49 -1.40 -5.41 19.19
CA ASP A 49 -2.58 -4.53 19.34
C ASP A 49 -3.48 -4.49 18.08
N GLY A 50 -3.20 -5.33 17.06
CA GLY A 50 -3.92 -5.30 15.79
C GLY A 50 -3.51 -4.14 14.87
N LYS A 51 -2.31 -3.60 15.10
CA LYS A 51 -1.67 -2.57 14.28
C LYS A 51 -0.63 -3.22 13.38
N TYR A 52 -0.50 -2.74 12.16
CA TYR A 52 0.47 -3.20 11.19
C TYR A 52 1.46 -2.07 10.93
N ILE A 53 2.71 -2.27 11.28
CA ILE A 53 3.80 -1.36 10.96
C ILE A 53 4.31 -1.73 9.57
N VAL A 54 4.10 -0.86 8.61
CA VAL A 54 4.64 -0.99 7.26
C VAL A 54 5.86 -0.10 7.16
N LYS A 55 6.96 -0.64 6.67
CA LYS A 55 8.18 0.11 6.40
C LYS A 55 8.60 -0.08 4.95
N LEU A 56 8.59 1.01 4.20
CA LEU A 56 8.94 1.03 2.79
C LEU A 56 10.12 2.01 2.61
N GLY A 57 11.33 1.47 2.50
CA GLY A 57 12.55 2.26 2.47
C GLY A 57 12.78 3.03 3.78
N GLU A 58 12.82 4.36 3.69
CA GLU A 58 12.97 5.28 4.84
C GLU A 58 11.62 5.67 5.46
N GLU A 59 10.52 5.47 4.73
CA GLU A 59 9.19 5.84 5.16
C GLU A 59 8.58 4.71 6.02
N ARG A 60 7.85 5.10 7.06
CA ARG A 60 7.17 4.18 7.97
C ARG A 60 5.73 4.63 8.15
N LEU A 61 4.81 3.70 7.93
CA LEU A 61 3.38 3.91 8.12
C LEU A 61 2.84 2.91 9.16
N VAL A 62 2.00 3.39 10.07
CA VAL A 62 1.31 2.53 11.03
C VAL A 62 -0.14 2.43 10.60
N LEU A 63 -0.50 1.24 10.16
CA LEU A 63 -1.84 0.87 9.75
C LEU A 63 -2.56 0.24 10.94
N THR A 64 -3.87 0.48 11.06
CA THR A 64 -4.71 -0.24 12.02
C THR A 64 -5.65 -1.14 11.26
N ARG A 65 -5.82 -2.40 11.70
CA ARG A 65 -6.73 -3.34 11.04
C ARG A 65 -8.12 -2.70 10.90
N PRO A 66 -8.66 -2.56 9.68
CA PRO A 66 -10.01 -2.05 9.51
C PRO A 66 -11.01 -3.00 10.16
N ARG A 67 -12.12 -2.44 10.66
CA ARG A 67 -13.23 -3.23 11.24
C ARG A 67 -13.98 -4.06 10.19
N HIS A 68 -13.94 -3.60 8.94
CA HIS A 68 -14.54 -4.26 7.78
C HIS A 68 -13.46 -4.90 6.92
N LYS A 69 -13.87 -5.71 5.94
CA LYS A 69 -12.96 -6.33 4.97
C LYS A 69 -12.31 -5.31 4.03
N ASP A 70 -12.85 -4.10 3.96
CA ASP A 70 -12.45 -3.04 3.04
C ASP A 70 -11.59 -2.00 3.78
N VAL A 71 -10.60 -1.45 3.08
CA VAL A 71 -9.81 -0.32 3.60
C VAL A 71 -10.60 0.99 3.51
N ASP A 72 -10.40 1.85 4.50
CA ASP A 72 -11.02 3.18 4.54
C ASP A 72 -10.27 4.15 3.62
N GLU A 73 -10.94 5.22 3.18
CA GLU A 73 -10.36 6.22 2.28
C GLU A 73 -9.10 6.87 2.87
N GLN A 74 -9.09 7.16 4.18
CA GLN A 74 -7.91 7.73 4.85
C GLN A 74 -6.69 6.82 4.69
N MET A 75 -6.90 5.51 4.87
CA MET A 75 -5.86 4.50 4.74
C MET A 75 -5.31 4.43 3.31
N ILE A 76 -6.17 4.59 2.30
CA ILE A 76 -5.77 4.62 0.89
C ILE A 76 -4.90 5.85 0.63
N VAL A 77 -5.27 7.03 1.18
CA VAL A 77 -4.48 8.25 1.03
C VAL A 77 -3.10 8.10 1.68
N ASP A 78 -3.03 7.55 2.90
CA ASP A 78 -1.78 7.27 3.60
C ASP A 78 -0.89 6.30 2.82
N LEU A 79 -1.47 5.21 2.29
CA LEU A 79 -0.75 4.24 1.45
C LEU A 79 -0.23 4.88 0.17
N ARG A 80 -1.04 5.70 -0.50
CA ARG A 80 -0.60 6.42 -1.70
C ARG A 80 0.58 7.32 -1.40
N HIS A 81 0.55 8.04 -0.27
CA HIS A 81 1.65 8.90 0.13
C HIS A 81 2.92 8.08 0.40
N LEU A 82 2.80 6.95 1.10
CA LEU A 82 3.89 6.00 1.34
C LEU A 82 4.52 5.49 0.04
N PHE A 83 3.70 5.01 -0.90
CA PHE A 83 4.19 4.51 -2.19
C PHE A 83 4.78 5.61 -3.08
N THR A 84 4.23 6.82 -3.03
CA THR A 84 4.75 7.98 -3.77
C THR A 84 6.11 8.40 -3.23
N SER A 85 6.25 8.56 -1.91
CA SER A 85 7.53 8.89 -1.27
C SER A 85 8.60 7.84 -1.51
N ALA A 86 8.23 6.57 -1.58
CA ALA A 86 9.14 5.49 -1.90
C ALA A 86 9.48 5.37 -3.40
N GLY A 87 8.89 6.21 -4.26
CA GLY A 87 9.12 6.21 -5.70
C GLY A 87 8.44 5.06 -6.47
N TYR A 88 7.46 4.38 -5.84
CA TYR A 88 6.65 3.33 -6.49
C TYR A 88 5.50 3.91 -7.32
N LEU A 89 4.98 5.07 -6.93
CA LEU A 89 4.00 5.82 -7.70
C LEU A 89 4.64 7.10 -8.23
N PRO A 90 4.32 7.54 -9.46
CA PRO A 90 4.73 8.85 -9.92
C PRO A 90 4.09 9.89 -9.02
N THR A 91 4.90 10.80 -8.47
CA THR A 91 4.39 12.03 -7.84
C THR A 91 3.64 12.78 -8.93
N GLY A 92 2.31 12.69 -8.95
CA GLY A 92 1.49 13.43 -9.91
C GLY A 92 1.77 14.93 -9.75
N GLU A 93 2.39 15.52 -10.76
CA GLU A 93 2.56 16.98 -10.90
C GLU A 93 1.24 17.66 -11.31
#